data_AF-A0A954SXY0-F1
#
_entry.id   AF-A0A954SXY0-F1
#
_cell.length_a   1.000
_cell.length_b   1.000
_cell.length_c   1.000
_cell.angle_alpha   90.00
_cell.angle_beta   90.00
_cell.angle_gamma   90.00
#
_symmetry.space_group_name_H-M   'P 1'
#
loop_
_entity.id
_entity.type
_entity.pdbx_description
1 polymer ?
#
loop_
_entity_poly.entity_id
_entity_poly.type
_entity_poly.pdbx_seq_one_letter_code
_entity_poly.pdbx_strand_id
1 'polypeptide(L)'
;IERDIGQVLLGLRPVAFLVGAFYSVFSFVLDVAGVMVIVGCLMALYRRYVLKPAYLAGRPNYGYWVVLLLLVSLSGFYLEAARIAHSAFVVDGDEIVPTAAVAEKWVSPVGYALAQVVPAAAVTPRLQHAVTWWLHGGLSFAFILGFAFGDMRHAVTGLANTFFAPLEAPAGTLQAIPDMEEAESFGVTSVDQFRWKTLFDSDACVSCGRCELSCPATLTGKPLSPRRVILSINRAWMSATDKLLAGEHVDEHEPIVDNYISADELWSCTTCGACMRECPVSIEHVPAIVDLRRSLVMMESRFPEEAQLTLTNLETAGNPWGLDNESRADWAKDLEVPTLDDEPNPEILFWVGCAGSFDARAKPTSRAVAKILKAAGVRFAVLGAEERCCGDPARRIGHEYLYNILAECAVETLNGHGIKKIVTSCPHCFHTLLNEYPQLGGHYEVVHHADYIAQLIAEGRLPGLVGGGSVATVYHDSCYLGRYNNVYDAPRNLVQAVGARLVEMQRHGSNSFCCGAGGGRMWMEETLGDRSVNVERSEEAIQTGAEQIAVACPFCKTMLADGVQEHGRQDLKVIDVAELVAERLGD
;
A
#
# COMPACT_ATOMS: atom_id res chain seq x y z
N ILE A 1 9.02 -5.13 -50.66
CA ILE A 1 8.61 -3.70 -50.68
C ILE A 1 7.53 -3.54 -49.63
N GLU A 2 7.92 -3.21 -48.41
CA GLU A 2 6.97 -2.77 -47.38
C GLU A 2 6.40 -1.43 -47.83
N ARG A 3 5.11 -1.38 -48.15
CA ARG A 3 4.42 -0.12 -48.41
C ARG A 3 4.03 0.45 -47.06
N ASP A 4 4.70 1.51 -46.64
CA ASP A 4 4.35 2.28 -45.45
C ASP A 4 2.99 2.96 -45.68
N ILE A 5 2.10 2.88 -44.69
CA ILE A 5 0.77 3.47 -44.75
C ILE A 5 0.84 5.00 -44.93
N GLY A 6 1.90 5.65 -44.44
CA GLY A 6 2.21 7.06 -44.68
C GLY A 6 2.53 7.38 -46.14
N GLN A 7 3.01 6.41 -46.93
CA GLN A 7 3.20 6.58 -48.38
C GLN A 7 1.85 6.68 -49.10
N VAL A 8 0.87 5.91 -48.66
CA VAL A 8 -0.47 5.85 -49.27
C VAL A 8 -1.36 7.00 -48.77
N LEU A 9 -1.27 7.34 -47.47
CA LEU A 9 -2.15 8.32 -46.83
C LEU A 9 -1.60 9.76 -46.86
N LEU A 10 -0.28 9.95 -46.80
CA LEU A 10 0.34 11.27 -46.61
C LEU A 10 1.24 11.69 -47.79
N GLY A 11 1.39 10.85 -48.82
CA GLY A 11 2.22 11.15 -50.00
C GLY A 11 3.71 11.35 -49.70
N LEU A 12 4.17 10.86 -48.54
CA LEU A 12 5.57 11.02 -48.11
C LEU A 12 6.50 10.16 -48.98
N ARG A 13 7.68 10.70 -49.31
CA ARG A 13 8.74 9.94 -49.99
C ARG A 13 9.15 8.73 -49.12
N PRO A 14 9.50 7.58 -49.72
CA PRO A 14 9.90 6.40 -48.97
C PRO A 14 11.17 6.70 -48.17
N VAL A 15 11.04 6.85 -46.86
CA VAL A 15 12.17 6.84 -45.94
C VAL A 15 12.28 5.41 -45.43
N ALA A 16 13.30 4.68 -45.88
CA ALA A 16 13.58 3.35 -45.36
C ALA A 16 14.12 3.49 -43.93
N PHE A 17 13.23 3.37 -42.93
CA PHE A 17 13.56 3.56 -41.52
C PHE A 17 14.31 2.35 -40.93
N LEU A 18 13.97 1.14 -41.38
CA LEU A 18 14.59 -0.11 -40.93
C LEU A 18 15.72 -0.53 -41.87
N VAL A 19 16.87 0.17 -41.82
CA VAL A 19 18.06 -0.16 -42.61
C VAL A 19 19.34 -0.16 -41.78
N GLY A 20 20.36 -0.85 -42.28
CA GLY A 20 21.71 -0.84 -41.71
C GLY A 20 21.76 -1.25 -40.23
N ALA A 21 22.59 -0.56 -39.45
CA ALA A 21 22.80 -0.87 -38.04
C ALA A 21 21.53 -0.75 -37.18
N PHE A 22 20.64 0.18 -37.50
CA PHE A 22 19.38 0.34 -36.76
C PHE A 22 18.49 -0.90 -36.92
N TYR A 23 18.34 -1.42 -38.15
CA TYR A 23 17.65 -2.68 -38.40
C TYR A 23 18.30 -3.84 -37.64
N SER A 24 19.63 -3.96 -37.68
CA SER A 24 20.35 -5.03 -36.99
C SER A 24 20.10 -5.04 -35.49
N VAL A 25 20.13 -3.87 -34.83
CA VAL A 25 19.86 -3.75 -33.39
C VAL A 25 18.38 -3.99 -33.11
N PHE A 26 17.48 -3.39 -33.89
CA PHE A 26 16.04 -3.53 -33.72
C PHE A 26 15.58 -4.98 -33.84
N SER A 27 16.04 -5.70 -34.88
CA SER A 27 15.71 -7.10 -35.12
C SER A 27 16.22 -7.98 -33.97
N PHE A 28 17.44 -7.73 -33.49
CA PHE A 28 18.02 -8.52 -32.40
C PHE A 28 17.26 -8.33 -31.09
N VAL A 29 16.91 -7.07 -30.77
CA VAL A 29 16.09 -6.77 -29.60
C VAL A 29 14.71 -7.42 -29.72
N LEU A 30 14.09 -7.38 -30.90
CA LEU A 30 12.77 -7.97 -31.12
C LEU A 30 12.79 -9.50 -31.00
N ASP A 31 13.80 -10.16 -31.57
CA ASP A 31 14.00 -11.62 -31.51
C ASP A 31 14.20 -12.08 -30.05
N VAL A 32 15.05 -11.40 -29.28
CA VAL A 32 15.23 -11.68 -27.84
C VAL A 32 13.97 -11.39 -27.04
N ALA A 33 13.31 -10.26 -27.28
CA ALA A 33 12.08 -9.88 -26.58
C ALA A 33 10.94 -10.88 -26.87
N GLY A 34 10.80 -11.34 -28.10
CA GLY A 34 9.82 -12.35 -28.49
C GLY A 34 10.01 -13.66 -27.71
N VAL A 35 11.25 -14.12 -27.53
CA VAL A 35 11.54 -15.30 -26.70
C VAL A 35 11.15 -15.07 -25.25
N MET A 36 11.51 -13.91 -24.68
CA MET A 36 11.13 -13.56 -23.31
C MET A 36 9.60 -13.56 -23.13
N VAL A 37 8.84 -13.04 -24.10
CA VAL A 37 7.37 -13.07 -24.07
C VAL A 37 6.85 -14.51 -24.10
N ILE A 38 7.37 -15.37 -24.99
CA ILE A 38 6.96 -16.79 -25.04
C ILE A 38 7.24 -17.47 -23.70
N VAL A 39 8.43 -17.33 -23.15
CA VAL A 39 8.80 -17.91 -21.85
C VAL A 39 7.87 -17.38 -20.75
N GLY A 40 7.62 -16.07 -20.72
CA GLY A 40 6.69 -15.44 -19.76
C GLY A 40 5.26 -15.98 -19.87
N CYS A 41 4.74 -16.13 -21.09
CA CYS A 41 3.44 -16.74 -21.36
C CYS A 41 3.38 -18.17 -20.86
N LEU A 42 4.40 -18.99 -21.15
CA LEU A 42 4.47 -20.38 -20.68
C LEU A 42 4.52 -20.46 -19.15
N MET A 43 5.33 -19.62 -18.49
CA MET A 43 5.37 -19.52 -17.03
C MET A 43 4.02 -19.11 -16.45
N ALA A 44 3.34 -18.13 -17.06
CA ALA A 44 2.02 -17.68 -16.63
C ALA A 44 0.94 -18.77 -16.78
N LEU A 45 0.94 -19.49 -17.90
CA LEU A 45 0.05 -20.63 -18.14
C LEU A 45 0.32 -21.78 -17.18
N TYR A 46 1.60 -22.11 -16.93
CA TYR A 46 1.99 -23.13 -15.96
C TYR A 46 1.51 -22.76 -14.55
N ARG A 47 1.76 -21.53 -14.11
CA ARG A 47 1.32 -21.06 -12.80
C ARG A 47 -0.20 -21.06 -12.67
N ARG A 48 -0.93 -20.71 -13.73
CA ARG A 48 -2.40 -20.66 -13.73
C ARG A 48 -3.05 -22.05 -13.77
N TYR A 49 -2.58 -22.95 -14.62
CA TYR A 49 -3.25 -24.23 -14.89
C TYR A 49 -2.63 -25.43 -14.17
N VAL A 50 -1.36 -25.34 -13.74
CA VAL A 50 -0.68 -26.41 -12.98
C VAL A 50 -0.59 -26.05 -11.50
N LEU A 51 0.07 -24.94 -11.14
CA LEU A 51 0.26 -24.57 -9.73
C LEU A 51 -1.04 -24.10 -9.05
N LYS A 52 -1.96 -23.49 -9.81
CA LYS A 52 -3.30 -23.04 -9.36
C LYS A 52 -3.30 -22.35 -7.98
N PRO A 53 -2.48 -21.30 -7.79
CA PRO A 53 -2.42 -20.64 -6.49
C PRO A 53 -3.78 -20.04 -6.13
N ALA A 54 -4.13 -20.03 -4.83
CA ALA A 54 -5.47 -19.70 -4.34
C ALA A 54 -6.00 -18.34 -4.85
N TYR A 55 -5.17 -17.30 -4.88
CA TYR A 55 -5.59 -15.98 -5.38
C TYR A 55 -5.85 -15.96 -6.90
N LEU A 56 -5.41 -16.95 -7.69
CA LEU A 56 -5.81 -17.12 -9.10
C LEU A 56 -6.94 -18.15 -9.29
N ALA A 57 -7.28 -18.91 -8.25
CA ALA A 57 -8.33 -19.91 -8.30
C ALA A 57 -9.69 -19.24 -8.56
N GLY A 58 -10.54 -19.90 -9.36
CA GLY A 58 -11.88 -19.38 -9.72
C GLY A 58 -11.92 -18.41 -10.91
N ARG A 59 -10.80 -18.14 -11.59
CA ARG A 59 -10.76 -17.26 -12.78
C ARG A 59 -10.05 -17.91 -13.97
N PRO A 60 -10.58 -19.02 -14.54
CA PRO A 60 -9.95 -19.70 -15.67
C PRO A 60 -9.93 -18.84 -16.94
N ASN A 61 -10.88 -17.92 -17.06
CA ASN A 61 -11.12 -17.16 -18.28
C ASN A 61 -9.90 -16.32 -18.67
N TYR A 62 -9.23 -15.60 -17.77
CA TYR A 62 -8.09 -14.74 -18.15
C TYR A 62 -6.90 -15.45 -18.83
N GLY A 63 -6.82 -16.78 -18.80
CA GLY A 63 -5.78 -17.50 -19.53
C GLY A 63 -5.91 -17.39 -21.06
N TYR A 64 -7.11 -17.11 -21.60
CA TYR A 64 -7.28 -16.99 -23.06
C TYR A 64 -6.47 -15.82 -23.65
N TRP A 65 -6.31 -14.71 -22.92
CA TRP A 65 -5.45 -13.60 -23.35
C TRP A 65 -3.97 -13.98 -23.39
N VAL A 66 -3.51 -14.77 -22.40
CA VAL A 66 -2.12 -15.27 -22.36
C VAL A 66 -1.87 -16.25 -23.51
N VAL A 67 -2.86 -17.11 -23.81
CA VAL A 67 -2.82 -18.01 -24.98
C VAL A 67 -2.81 -17.20 -26.28
N LEU A 68 -3.65 -16.17 -26.40
CA LEU A 68 -3.67 -15.32 -27.59
C LEU A 68 -2.33 -14.60 -27.79
N LEU A 69 -1.75 -14.02 -26.73
CA LEU A 69 -0.43 -13.40 -26.78
C LEU A 69 0.67 -14.41 -27.17
N LEU A 70 0.59 -15.64 -26.65
CA LEU A 70 1.49 -16.73 -27.04
C LEU A 70 1.34 -17.06 -28.54
N LEU A 71 0.10 -17.15 -29.05
CA LEU A 71 -0.17 -17.40 -30.47
C LEU A 71 0.29 -16.26 -31.37
N VAL A 72 0.10 -15.00 -30.96
CA VAL A 72 0.66 -13.81 -31.64
C VAL A 72 2.17 -13.92 -31.71
N SER A 73 2.84 -14.24 -30.60
CA SER A 73 4.30 -14.36 -30.55
C SER A 73 4.83 -15.51 -31.43
N LEU A 74 4.20 -16.69 -31.35
CA LEU A 74 4.57 -17.86 -32.17
C LEU A 74 4.33 -17.63 -33.66
N SER A 75 3.20 -17.02 -34.03
CA SER A 75 2.89 -16.68 -35.42
C SER A 75 3.84 -15.59 -35.96
N GLY A 76 4.29 -14.66 -35.12
CA GLY A 76 5.29 -13.65 -35.46
C GLY A 76 6.65 -14.28 -35.80
N PHE A 77 7.16 -15.16 -34.94
CA PHE A 77 8.39 -15.91 -35.23
C PHE A 77 8.27 -16.80 -36.47
N TYR A 78 7.11 -17.43 -36.69
CA TYR A 78 6.90 -18.23 -37.90
C TYR A 78 6.89 -17.36 -39.17
N LEU A 79 6.24 -16.19 -39.11
CA LEU A 79 6.22 -15.22 -40.20
C LEU A 79 7.64 -14.70 -40.50
N GLU A 80 8.42 -14.38 -39.48
CA GLU A 80 9.83 -13.99 -39.62
C GLU A 80 10.69 -15.13 -40.19
N ALA A 81 10.54 -16.35 -39.68
CA ALA A 81 11.25 -17.53 -40.18
C ALA A 81 10.91 -17.81 -41.65
N ALA A 82 9.64 -17.71 -42.03
CA ALA A 82 9.19 -17.86 -43.42
C ALA A 82 9.74 -16.72 -44.29
N ARG A 83 9.78 -15.48 -43.79
CA ARG A 83 10.44 -14.36 -44.48
C ARG A 83 11.90 -14.73 -44.74
N ILE A 84 12.68 -15.09 -43.71
CA ILE A 84 14.12 -15.40 -43.82
C ILE A 84 14.37 -16.59 -44.76
N ALA A 85 13.55 -17.65 -44.69
CA ALA A 85 13.69 -18.84 -45.54
C ALA A 85 13.45 -18.55 -47.03
N HIS A 86 12.55 -17.59 -47.34
CA HIS A 86 12.17 -17.26 -48.72
C HIS A 86 12.84 -15.98 -49.25
N SER A 87 13.35 -15.12 -48.37
CA SER A 87 14.11 -13.92 -48.74
C SER A 87 15.55 -14.30 -49.03
N ALA A 88 15.82 -14.71 -50.26
CA ALA A 88 17.19 -14.95 -50.73
C ALA A 88 17.98 -13.65 -50.99
N PHE A 89 17.42 -12.45 -50.73
CA PHE A 89 18.02 -11.19 -51.17
C PHE A 89 17.74 -10.00 -50.23
N VAL A 90 18.69 -9.06 -50.18
CA VAL A 90 18.52 -7.69 -49.67
C VAL A 90 18.31 -6.75 -50.87
N VAL A 91 17.47 -5.72 -50.72
CA VAL A 91 17.41 -4.61 -51.68
C VAL A 91 18.40 -3.53 -51.20
N ASP A 92 19.49 -3.35 -51.93
CA ASP A 92 20.47 -2.27 -51.71
C ASP A 92 20.36 -1.29 -52.89
N GLY A 93 19.74 -0.14 -52.65
CA GLY A 93 19.32 0.76 -53.74
C GLY A 93 18.32 0.09 -54.68
N ASP A 94 18.66 -0.02 -55.97
CA ASP A 94 17.86 -0.71 -57.00
C ASP A 94 18.34 -2.16 -57.27
N GLU A 95 19.35 -2.65 -56.56
CA GLU A 95 19.91 -3.99 -56.78
C GLU A 95 19.46 -5.03 -55.74
N ILE A 96 19.20 -6.25 -56.23
CA ILE A 96 18.80 -7.41 -55.46
C ILE A 96 20.06 -8.26 -55.18
N VAL A 97 20.62 -8.16 -53.97
CA VAL A 97 21.91 -8.81 -53.62
C VAL A 97 21.69 -10.08 -52.79
N PRO A 98 22.22 -11.25 -53.20
CA PRO A 98 22.01 -12.51 -52.49
C PRO A 98 22.98 -12.71 -51.32
N THR A 99 22.68 -12.20 -50.11
CA THR A 99 23.39 -12.60 -48.87
C THR A 99 22.71 -12.19 -47.54
N ALA A 100 21.38 -12.02 -47.48
CA ALA A 100 20.69 -11.70 -46.22
C ALA A 100 20.88 -12.77 -45.12
N ALA A 101 20.91 -14.05 -45.50
CA ALA A 101 20.92 -15.18 -44.56
C ALA A 101 22.11 -15.22 -43.58
N VAL A 102 23.28 -14.66 -43.94
CA VAL A 102 24.45 -14.66 -43.04
C VAL A 102 24.34 -13.57 -41.96
N ALA A 103 23.77 -12.42 -42.31
CA ALA A 103 23.54 -11.33 -41.36
C ALA A 103 22.35 -11.65 -40.43
N GLU A 104 21.28 -12.23 -40.96
CA GLU A 104 20.08 -12.65 -40.21
C GLU A 104 20.39 -13.63 -39.08
N LYS A 105 21.42 -14.48 -39.23
CA LYS A 105 21.90 -15.36 -38.15
C LYS A 105 22.32 -14.58 -36.89
N TRP A 106 22.84 -13.37 -37.06
CA TRP A 106 23.34 -12.54 -35.96
C TRP A 106 22.32 -11.52 -35.48
N VAL A 107 21.38 -11.11 -36.34
CA VAL A 107 20.37 -10.09 -36.00
C VAL A 107 19.01 -10.68 -35.63
N SER A 108 18.68 -11.89 -36.06
CA SER A 108 17.47 -12.63 -35.69
C SER A 108 17.79 -14.11 -35.48
N PRO A 109 18.61 -14.46 -34.47
CA PRO A 109 19.13 -15.82 -34.31
C PRO A 109 18.04 -16.88 -34.15
N VAL A 110 16.94 -16.56 -33.46
CA VAL A 110 15.83 -17.50 -33.24
C VAL A 110 15.00 -17.62 -34.52
N GLY A 111 14.62 -16.49 -35.14
CA GLY A 111 13.97 -16.48 -36.45
C GLY A 111 14.78 -17.27 -37.50
N TYR A 112 16.11 -17.09 -37.53
CA TYR A 112 17.01 -17.80 -38.44
C TYR A 112 17.08 -19.30 -38.15
N ALA A 113 17.16 -19.71 -36.88
CA ALA A 113 17.15 -21.12 -36.51
C ALA A 113 15.83 -21.80 -36.91
N LEU A 114 14.70 -21.11 -36.68
CA LEU A 114 13.39 -21.58 -37.12
C LEU A 114 13.29 -21.65 -38.64
N ALA A 115 13.90 -20.71 -39.37
CA ALA A 115 13.92 -20.72 -40.85
C ALA A 115 14.55 -22.00 -41.42
N GLN A 116 15.52 -22.63 -40.73
CA GLN A 116 16.14 -23.89 -41.17
C GLN A 116 15.18 -25.08 -41.13
N VAL A 117 14.11 -25.00 -40.32
CA VAL A 117 13.11 -26.05 -40.15
C VAL A 117 11.75 -25.67 -40.72
N VAL A 118 11.62 -24.49 -41.32
CA VAL A 118 10.42 -24.13 -42.10
C VAL A 118 10.33 -25.13 -43.26
N PRO A 119 9.28 -25.98 -43.31
CA PRO A 119 9.17 -26.96 -44.37
C PRO A 119 9.12 -26.22 -45.71
N ALA A 120 9.75 -26.80 -46.74
CA ALA A 120 9.52 -26.40 -48.11
C ALA A 120 8.01 -26.53 -48.36
N ALA A 121 7.29 -25.41 -48.32
CA ALA A 121 5.85 -25.46 -48.25
C ALA A 121 5.29 -26.12 -49.51
N ALA A 122 4.25 -26.95 -49.36
CA ALA A 122 3.50 -27.48 -50.49
C ALA A 122 2.81 -26.37 -51.33
N VAL A 123 2.89 -25.12 -50.86
CA VAL A 123 2.32 -23.90 -51.45
C VAL A 123 3.43 -22.92 -51.81
N THR A 124 3.15 -22.02 -52.76
CA THR A 124 4.13 -21.01 -53.17
C THR A 124 4.56 -20.11 -51.99
N PRO A 125 5.82 -19.63 -51.95
CA PRO A 125 6.30 -18.70 -50.91
C PRO A 125 5.39 -17.48 -50.72
N ARG A 126 4.80 -16.98 -51.82
CA ARG A 126 3.85 -15.87 -51.81
C ARG A 126 2.56 -16.22 -51.08
N LEU A 127 2.02 -17.42 -51.29
CA LEU A 127 0.81 -17.87 -50.60
C LEU A 127 1.10 -18.14 -49.11
N GLN A 128 2.25 -18.75 -48.80
CA GLN A 128 2.68 -18.96 -47.42
C GLN A 128 2.82 -17.63 -46.67
N HIS A 129 3.50 -16.65 -47.25
CA HIS A 129 3.60 -15.30 -46.68
C HIS A 129 2.20 -14.69 -46.50
N ALA A 130 1.36 -14.69 -47.54
CA ALA A 130 0.04 -14.07 -47.46
C ALA A 130 -0.82 -14.65 -46.34
N VAL A 131 -0.86 -15.98 -46.21
CA VAL A 131 -1.64 -16.66 -45.16
C VAL A 131 -1.08 -16.35 -43.77
N THR A 132 0.23 -16.44 -43.58
CA THR A 132 0.88 -16.20 -42.28
C THR A 132 0.78 -14.74 -41.84
N TRP A 133 0.93 -13.82 -42.78
CA TRP A 133 0.77 -12.39 -42.53
C TRP A 133 -0.65 -12.05 -42.07
N TRP A 134 -1.67 -12.51 -42.79
CA TRP A 134 -3.06 -12.26 -42.40
C TRP A 134 -3.45 -12.98 -41.12
N LEU A 135 -2.92 -14.19 -40.87
CA LEU A 135 -3.13 -14.90 -39.60
C LEU A 135 -2.52 -14.13 -38.43
N HIS A 136 -1.25 -13.76 -38.51
CA HIS A 136 -0.56 -12.99 -37.47
C HIS A 136 -1.23 -11.62 -37.26
N GLY A 137 -1.57 -10.93 -38.35
CA GLY A 137 -2.32 -9.68 -38.31
C GLY A 137 -3.68 -9.83 -37.64
N GLY A 138 -4.45 -10.85 -38.00
CA GLY A 138 -5.76 -11.14 -37.39
C GLY A 138 -5.65 -11.45 -35.90
N LEU A 139 -4.68 -12.27 -35.48
CA LEU A 139 -4.41 -12.54 -34.06
C LEU A 139 -4.00 -11.27 -33.30
N SER A 140 -3.16 -10.43 -33.92
CA SER A 140 -2.70 -9.17 -33.33
C SER A 140 -3.85 -8.17 -33.19
N PHE A 141 -4.69 -8.01 -34.21
CA PHE A 141 -5.88 -7.16 -34.13
C PHE A 141 -6.89 -7.69 -33.11
N ALA A 142 -7.10 -9.01 -33.02
CA ALA A 142 -7.94 -9.59 -31.97
C ALA A 142 -7.40 -9.29 -30.57
N PHE A 143 -6.06 -9.35 -30.39
CA PHE A 143 -5.41 -8.99 -29.14
C PHE A 143 -5.59 -7.50 -28.82
N ILE A 144 -5.39 -6.61 -29.80
CA ILE A 144 -5.57 -5.16 -29.66
C ILE A 144 -7.02 -4.79 -29.37
N LEU A 145 -8.00 -5.41 -30.02
CA LEU A 145 -9.42 -5.19 -29.74
C LEU A 145 -9.78 -5.54 -28.28
N GLY A 146 -9.06 -6.49 -27.69
CA GLY A 146 -9.14 -6.79 -26.26
C GLY A 146 -8.82 -5.60 -25.35
N PHE A 147 -7.95 -4.68 -25.77
CA PHE A 147 -7.60 -3.48 -25.00
C PHE A 147 -8.75 -2.48 -24.97
N ALA A 148 -9.50 -2.37 -26.07
CA ALA A 148 -10.57 -1.39 -26.20
C ALA A 148 -11.88 -1.85 -25.56
N PHE A 149 -12.21 -3.15 -25.66
CA PHE A 149 -13.55 -3.64 -25.32
C PHE A 149 -13.55 -4.86 -24.40
N GLY A 150 -12.38 -5.31 -23.92
CA GLY A 150 -12.24 -6.51 -23.12
C GLY A 150 -11.56 -6.29 -21.78
N ASP A 151 -11.30 -7.41 -21.09
CA ASP A 151 -10.63 -7.44 -19.79
C ASP A 151 -9.20 -6.84 -19.81
N MET A 152 -8.63 -6.56 -21.00
CA MET A 152 -7.31 -5.95 -21.18
C MET A 152 -7.32 -4.41 -21.12
N ARG A 153 -8.48 -3.78 -20.91
CA ARG A 153 -8.59 -2.32 -20.68
C ARG A 153 -7.63 -1.80 -19.60
N HIS A 154 -7.32 -2.64 -18.63
CA HIS A 154 -6.41 -2.36 -17.52
C HIS A 154 -4.99 -1.98 -17.96
N ALA A 155 -4.55 -2.34 -19.17
CA ALA A 155 -3.23 -1.91 -19.67
C ALA A 155 -3.19 -0.39 -19.89
N VAL A 156 -4.31 0.21 -20.29
CA VAL A 156 -4.44 1.66 -20.48
C VAL A 156 -4.84 2.32 -19.16
N THR A 157 -5.90 1.81 -18.53
CA THR A 157 -6.44 2.42 -17.30
C THR A 157 -5.48 2.26 -16.12
N GLY A 158 -4.70 1.19 -16.06
CA GLY A 158 -3.63 1.02 -15.08
C GLY A 158 -2.51 2.06 -15.21
N LEU A 159 -2.04 2.34 -16.43
CA LEU A 159 -1.02 3.39 -16.66
C LEU A 159 -1.54 4.78 -16.27
N ALA A 160 -2.76 5.09 -16.68
CA ALA A 160 -3.40 6.34 -16.32
C ALA A 160 -3.66 6.43 -14.80
N ASN A 161 -4.02 5.33 -14.13
CA ASN A 161 -4.25 5.34 -12.69
C ASN A 161 -2.97 5.57 -11.90
N THR A 162 -1.85 4.99 -12.33
CA THR A 162 -0.54 5.31 -11.77
C THR A 162 -0.17 6.77 -11.97
N PHE A 163 -0.51 7.38 -13.12
CA PHE A 163 -0.28 8.81 -13.36
C PHE A 163 -1.10 9.70 -12.41
N PHE A 164 -2.36 9.33 -12.14
CA PHE A 164 -3.24 10.03 -11.20
C PHE A 164 -3.07 9.57 -9.74
N ALA A 165 -2.02 8.81 -9.43
CA ALA A 165 -1.71 8.47 -8.05
C ALA A 165 -1.38 9.77 -7.29
N PRO A 166 -1.84 9.91 -6.03
CA PRO A 166 -1.53 11.09 -5.23
C PRO A 166 -0.01 11.25 -5.07
N LEU A 167 0.51 12.39 -5.52
CA LEU A 167 1.94 12.74 -5.42
C LEU A 167 2.29 13.40 -4.08
N GLU A 168 1.35 14.15 -3.50
CA GLU A 168 1.58 15.04 -2.36
C GLU A 168 0.91 14.57 -1.06
N ALA A 169 -0.19 13.80 -1.14
CA ALA A 169 -0.80 13.24 0.06
C ALA A 169 0.00 12.00 0.52
N PRO A 170 0.59 11.99 1.73
CA PRO A 170 1.20 10.79 2.26
C PRO A 170 0.20 9.65 2.23
N ALA A 171 0.69 8.48 1.82
CA ALA A 171 -0.15 7.35 1.45
C ALA A 171 -1.20 7.10 2.54
N GLY A 172 -2.50 7.12 2.17
CA GLY A 172 -3.59 6.75 3.06
C GLY A 172 -4.12 7.83 4.00
N THR A 173 -3.77 9.11 3.79
CA THR A 173 -4.49 10.25 4.38
C THR A 173 -5.96 10.23 3.94
N LEU A 174 -6.89 10.25 4.89
CA LEU A 174 -8.33 10.28 4.58
C LEU A 174 -8.75 11.69 4.18
N GLN A 175 -9.63 11.79 3.19
CA GLN A 175 -10.20 13.08 2.80
C GLN A 175 -11.23 13.53 3.84
N ALA A 176 -11.25 14.83 4.11
CA ALA A 176 -12.31 15.47 4.88
C ALA A 176 -13.63 15.41 4.12
N ILE A 177 -14.73 15.38 4.87
CA ILE A 177 -16.07 15.60 4.32
C ILE A 177 -16.24 17.12 4.23
N PRO A 178 -16.44 17.70 3.03
CA PRO A 178 -16.67 19.14 2.90
C PRO A 178 -17.96 19.53 3.60
N ASP A 179 -17.94 20.68 4.29
CA ASP A 179 -19.13 21.32 4.90
C ASP A 179 -20.00 20.33 5.71
N MET A 180 -19.42 19.80 6.79
CA MET A 180 -20.06 18.74 7.57
C MET A 180 -21.38 19.13 8.22
N GLU A 181 -21.65 20.43 8.41
CA GLU A 181 -22.91 20.91 8.96
C GLU A 181 -24.07 20.76 7.96
N GLU A 182 -23.78 20.93 6.67
CA GLU A 182 -24.75 20.86 5.57
C GLU A 182 -24.65 19.56 4.76
N ALA A 183 -23.75 18.64 5.14
CA ALA A 183 -23.52 17.40 4.42
C ALA A 183 -24.74 16.46 4.51
N GLU A 184 -25.32 16.12 3.36
CA GLU A 184 -26.45 15.18 3.26
C GLU A 184 -26.03 13.70 3.34
N SER A 185 -24.75 13.39 3.12
CA SER A 185 -24.19 12.04 3.20
C SER A 185 -22.83 12.04 3.89
N PHE A 186 -22.65 11.10 4.81
CA PHE A 186 -21.40 10.89 5.53
C PHE A 186 -20.73 9.59 5.08
N GLY A 187 -19.90 9.66 4.03
CA GLY A 187 -19.26 8.49 3.43
C GLY A 187 -19.95 8.05 2.14
N VAL A 188 -19.93 6.75 1.85
CA VAL A 188 -20.48 6.18 0.61
C VAL A 188 -21.48 5.08 0.94
N THR A 189 -22.76 5.26 0.57
CA THR A 189 -23.80 4.23 0.64
C THR A 189 -24.02 3.56 -0.72
N SER A 190 -24.01 4.35 -1.80
CA SER A 190 -24.29 3.96 -3.18
C SER A 190 -23.13 4.31 -4.13
N VAL A 191 -23.14 3.76 -5.35
CA VAL A 191 -21.97 3.79 -6.23
C VAL A 191 -21.67 5.16 -6.85
N ASP A 192 -22.69 5.98 -7.02
CA ASP A 192 -22.61 7.36 -7.51
C ASP A 192 -21.95 8.32 -6.52
N GLN A 193 -21.91 7.97 -5.23
CA GLN A 193 -21.26 8.76 -4.19
C GLN A 193 -19.74 8.54 -4.11
N PHE A 194 -19.21 7.52 -4.80
CA PHE A 194 -17.77 7.35 -4.86
C PHE A 194 -17.10 8.48 -5.61
N ARG A 195 -15.95 8.90 -5.10
CA ARG A 195 -15.06 9.80 -5.83
C ARG A 195 -14.70 9.21 -7.19
N TRP A 196 -14.52 10.09 -8.18
CA TRP A 196 -14.06 9.70 -9.51
C TRP A 196 -12.81 8.80 -9.45
N LYS A 197 -11.87 9.09 -8.54
CA LYS A 197 -10.64 8.32 -8.36
C LYS A 197 -10.89 6.91 -7.85
N THR A 198 -11.87 6.70 -6.95
CA THR A 198 -12.25 5.38 -6.47
C THR A 198 -12.92 4.54 -7.56
N LEU A 199 -13.78 5.17 -8.37
CA LEU A 199 -14.40 4.51 -9.52
C LEU A 199 -13.33 4.14 -10.57
N PHE A 200 -12.38 5.04 -10.82
CA PHE A 200 -11.27 4.80 -11.74
C PHE A 200 -10.31 3.71 -11.25
N ASP A 201 -10.02 3.68 -9.95
CA ASP A 201 -9.28 2.60 -9.28
C ASP A 201 -9.96 1.23 -9.50
N SER A 202 -11.29 1.20 -9.42
CA SER A 202 -12.09 -0.01 -9.65
C SER A 202 -11.94 -0.54 -11.08
N ASP A 203 -11.84 0.36 -12.06
CA ASP A 203 -11.67 0.03 -13.47
C ASP A 203 -10.23 -0.38 -13.81
N ALA A 204 -9.25 0.29 -13.20
CA ALA A 204 -7.82 0.01 -13.36
C ALA A 204 -7.37 -1.32 -12.73
N CYS A 205 -8.22 -1.96 -11.92
CA CYS A 205 -7.88 -3.17 -11.20
C CYS A 205 -7.54 -4.36 -12.14
N VAL A 206 -6.25 -4.69 -12.19
CA VAL A 206 -5.71 -5.83 -12.95
C VAL A 206 -6.06 -7.20 -12.37
N SER A 207 -6.78 -7.26 -11.24
CA SER A 207 -7.19 -8.50 -10.55
C SER A 207 -6.05 -9.46 -10.17
N CYS A 208 -4.80 -8.98 -10.07
CA CYS A 208 -3.61 -9.82 -9.90
C CYS A 208 -3.50 -10.52 -8.53
N GLY A 209 -4.16 -9.99 -7.49
CA GLY A 209 -4.20 -10.58 -6.14
C GLY A 209 -3.02 -10.24 -5.23
N ARG A 210 -2.07 -9.39 -5.63
CA ARG A 210 -0.94 -8.97 -4.77
C ARG A 210 -1.41 -8.31 -3.46
N CYS A 211 -2.45 -7.50 -3.54
CA CYS A 211 -3.04 -6.85 -2.37
C CYS A 211 -3.70 -7.83 -1.40
N GLU A 212 -4.20 -8.96 -1.90
CA GLU A 212 -4.80 -10.05 -1.12
C GLU A 212 -3.72 -10.91 -0.46
N LEU A 213 -2.66 -11.23 -1.20
CA LEU A 213 -1.48 -11.97 -0.69
C LEU A 213 -0.72 -11.25 0.43
N SER A 214 -0.87 -9.94 0.52
CA SER A 214 -0.18 -9.11 1.51
C SER A 214 -1.12 -8.59 2.59
N CYS A 215 -2.42 -8.92 2.50
CA CYS A 215 -3.41 -8.48 3.46
C CYS A 215 -3.32 -9.33 4.74
N PRO A 216 -3.07 -8.72 5.91
CA PRO A 216 -3.04 -9.46 7.18
C PRO A 216 -4.36 -10.16 7.50
N ALA A 217 -5.48 -9.55 7.13
CA ALA A 217 -6.79 -10.13 7.33
C ALA A 217 -6.97 -11.40 6.48
N THR A 218 -6.72 -11.32 5.17
CA THR A 218 -6.81 -12.50 4.28
C THR A 218 -5.88 -13.62 4.74
N LEU A 219 -4.62 -13.29 5.06
CA LEU A 219 -3.62 -14.29 5.45
C LEU A 219 -3.94 -14.98 6.79
N THR A 220 -4.82 -14.41 7.60
CA THR A 220 -5.30 -15.01 8.86
C THR A 220 -6.71 -15.59 8.75
N GLY A 221 -7.19 -15.84 7.53
CA GLY A 221 -8.47 -16.51 7.27
C GLY A 221 -9.71 -15.61 7.38
N LYS A 222 -9.54 -14.30 7.54
CA LYS A 222 -10.67 -13.35 7.63
C LYS A 222 -11.31 -13.11 6.26
N PRO A 223 -12.59 -12.67 6.22
CA PRO A 223 -13.31 -12.52 4.97
C PRO A 223 -12.76 -11.42 4.05
N LEU A 224 -12.04 -10.41 4.56
CA LEU A 224 -11.53 -9.33 3.73
C LEU A 224 -10.60 -9.83 2.61
N SER A 225 -10.95 -9.52 1.36
CA SER A 225 -10.02 -9.45 0.24
C SER A 225 -10.04 -8.02 -0.32
N PRO A 226 -8.94 -7.24 -0.22
CA PRO A 226 -8.89 -5.89 -0.77
C PRO A 226 -9.18 -5.87 -2.28
N ARG A 227 -8.73 -6.90 -3.00
CA ARG A 227 -9.05 -7.08 -4.41
C ARG A 227 -10.55 -7.26 -4.63
N ARG A 228 -11.21 -8.09 -3.83
CA ARG A 228 -12.64 -8.37 -3.99
C ARG A 228 -13.46 -7.11 -3.74
N VAL A 229 -13.14 -6.34 -2.70
CA VAL A 229 -13.76 -5.02 -2.43
C VAL A 229 -13.73 -4.13 -3.67
N ILE A 230 -12.56 -3.90 -4.26
CA ILE A 230 -12.40 -3.04 -5.45
C ILE A 230 -13.18 -3.58 -6.65
N LEU A 231 -13.18 -4.89 -6.86
CA LEU A 231 -13.95 -5.50 -7.95
C LEU A 231 -15.45 -5.54 -7.68
N SER A 232 -15.88 -5.55 -6.42
CA SER A 232 -17.28 -5.41 -6.03
C SER A 232 -17.77 -3.98 -6.31
N ILE A 233 -16.96 -2.96 -6.03
CA ILE A 233 -17.22 -1.57 -6.44
C ILE A 233 -17.38 -1.49 -7.96
N ASN A 234 -16.45 -2.10 -8.72
CA ASN A 234 -16.56 -2.11 -10.17
C ASN A 234 -17.83 -2.81 -10.68
N ARG A 235 -18.24 -3.92 -10.05
CA ARG A 235 -19.48 -4.62 -10.40
C ARG A 235 -20.72 -3.75 -10.14
N ALA A 236 -20.77 -3.05 -9.01
CA ALA A 236 -21.85 -2.12 -8.72
C ALA A 236 -21.90 -0.99 -9.77
N TRP A 237 -20.73 -0.43 -10.13
CA TRP A 237 -20.62 0.65 -11.09
C TRP A 237 -21.02 0.24 -12.51
N MET A 238 -20.56 -0.92 -12.97
CA MET A 238 -20.93 -1.48 -14.28
C MET A 238 -22.41 -1.86 -14.33
N SER A 239 -22.96 -2.46 -13.27
CA SER A 239 -24.38 -2.77 -13.16
C SER A 239 -25.25 -1.52 -13.31
N ALA A 240 -24.91 -0.44 -12.61
CA ALA A 240 -25.59 0.85 -12.75
C ALA A 240 -25.46 1.45 -14.16
N THR A 241 -24.25 1.37 -14.75
CA THR A 241 -23.98 1.88 -16.10
C THR A 241 -24.77 1.12 -17.17
N ASP A 242 -24.82 -0.22 -17.09
CA ASP A 242 -25.53 -1.06 -18.05
C ASP A 242 -27.04 -0.79 -18.02
N LYS A 243 -27.63 -0.66 -16.82
CA LYS A 243 -29.03 -0.24 -16.64
C LYS A 243 -29.29 1.12 -17.29
N LEU A 244 -28.43 2.12 -17.02
CA LEU A 244 -28.56 3.46 -17.59
C LEU A 244 -28.51 3.45 -19.12
N LEU A 245 -27.57 2.71 -19.71
CA LEU A 245 -27.43 2.59 -21.17
C LEU A 245 -28.59 1.82 -21.83
N ALA A 246 -29.21 0.88 -21.11
CA ALA A 246 -30.42 0.19 -21.53
C ALA A 246 -31.70 1.05 -21.41
N GLY A 247 -31.60 2.25 -20.82
CA GLY A 247 -32.75 3.09 -20.50
C GLY A 247 -33.60 2.56 -19.35
N GLU A 248 -33.02 1.69 -18.52
CA GLU A 248 -33.64 1.15 -17.31
C GLU A 248 -33.47 2.10 -16.11
N HIS A 249 -34.34 1.96 -15.11
CA HIS A 249 -34.23 2.73 -13.87
C HIS A 249 -33.02 2.26 -13.06
N VAL A 250 -32.09 3.17 -12.77
CA VAL A 250 -31.02 2.96 -11.81
C VAL A 250 -31.53 3.38 -10.45
N ASP A 251 -31.51 2.48 -9.47
CA ASP A 251 -31.71 2.88 -8.09
C ASP A 251 -30.45 3.60 -7.61
N GLU A 252 -30.52 4.93 -7.59
CA GLU A 252 -29.43 5.81 -7.14
C GLU A 252 -29.02 5.55 -5.68
N HIS A 253 -29.84 4.82 -4.91
CA HIS A 253 -29.59 4.52 -3.50
C HIS A 253 -29.39 3.03 -3.23
N GLU A 254 -29.11 2.21 -4.25
CA GLU A 254 -28.81 0.78 -4.08
C GLU A 254 -27.60 0.63 -3.13
N PRO A 255 -27.77 0.06 -1.91
CA PRO A 255 -26.68 -0.02 -0.96
C PRO A 255 -25.55 -0.91 -1.49
N ILE A 256 -24.30 -0.49 -1.35
CA ILE A 256 -23.16 -1.31 -1.77
C ILE A 256 -22.87 -2.40 -0.75
N VAL A 257 -22.97 -2.05 0.53
CA VAL A 257 -22.80 -3.00 1.63
C VAL A 257 -23.98 -3.97 1.63
N ASP A 258 -23.70 -5.24 1.91
CA ASP A 258 -24.59 -6.40 1.86
C ASP A 258 -25.02 -6.86 0.46
N ASN A 259 -25.15 -5.97 -0.52
CA ASN A 259 -25.43 -6.36 -1.91
C ASN A 259 -24.16 -6.80 -2.67
N TYR A 260 -23.03 -6.11 -2.46
CA TYR A 260 -21.78 -6.38 -3.18
C TYR A 260 -20.58 -6.68 -2.27
N ILE A 261 -20.58 -6.16 -1.04
CA ILE A 261 -19.49 -6.26 -0.06
C ILE A 261 -20.10 -6.49 1.31
N SER A 262 -19.64 -7.48 2.09
CA SER A 262 -20.19 -7.65 3.45
C SER A 262 -19.57 -6.68 4.45
N ALA A 263 -20.33 -6.34 5.51
CA ALA A 263 -19.80 -5.53 6.61
C ALA A 263 -18.56 -6.17 7.26
N ASP A 264 -18.53 -7.50 7.41
CA ASP A 264 -17.39 -8.23 7.98
C ASP A 264 -16.10 -8.06 7.15
N GLU A 265 -16.19 -7.97 5.83
CA GLU A 265 -15.03 -7.65 4.98
C GLU A 265 -14.49 -6.26 5.34
N LEU A 266 -15.37 -5.27 5.50
CA LEU A 266 -14.97 -3.92 5.83
C LEU A 266 -14.34 -3.88 7.21
N TRP A 267 -14.97 -4.46 8.23
CA TRP A 267 -14.51 -4.41 9.63
C TRP A 267 -13.25 -5.26 9.90
N SER A 268 -12.94 -6.23 9.05
CA SER A 268 -11.66 -6.97 9.10
C SER A 268 -10.44 -6.12 8.70
N CYS A 269 -10.63 -4.96 8.07
CA CYS A 269 -9.53 -4.10 7.65
C CYS A 269 -8.83 -3.41 8.83
N THR A 270 -7.51 -3.56 8.93
CA THR A 270 -6.68 -2.88 9.94
C THR A 270 -6.15 -1.52 9.48
N THR A 271 -6.61 -1.02 8.32
CA THR A 271 -6.12 0.20 7.65
C THR A 271 -4.60 0.29 7.59
N CYS A 272 -3.90 -0.84 7.42
CA CYS A 272 -2.45 -0.86 7.42
C CYS A 272 -1.81 -0.47 6.08
N GLY A 273 -2.58 -0.45 4.98
CA GLY A 273 -2.08 -0.02 3.67
C GLY A 273 -1.18 -1.01 2.92
N ALA A 274 -1.01 -2.26 3.38
CA ALA A 274 -0.21 -3.27 2.68
C ALA A 274 -0.74 -3.51 1.24
N CYS A 275 -2.06 -3.52 1.10
CA CYS A 275 -2.73 -3.65 -0.19
C CYS A 275 -2.41 -2.53 -1.18
N MET A 276 -2.27 -1.29 -0.69
CA MET A 276 -1.94 -0.12 -1.52
C MET A 276 -0.47 -0.13 -1.91
N ARG A 277 0.42 -0.53 -0.98
CA ARG A 277 1.86 -0.64 -1.23
C ARG A 277 2.20 -1.68 -2.30
N GLU A 278 1.47 -2.78 -2.32
CA GLU A 278 1.69 -3.91 -3.23
C GLU A 278 0.93 -3.80 -4.56
N CYS A 279 0.12 -2.73 -4.72
CA CYS A 279 -0.64 -2.51 -5.93
C CYS A 279 0.27 -1.96 -7.04
N PRO A 280 0.45 -2.67 -8.17
CA PRO A 280 1.31 -2.19 -9.26
C PRO A 280 0.71 -1.02 -10.05
N VAL A 281 -0.58 -0.74 -9.85
CA VAL A 281 -1.33 0.33 -10.53
C VAL A 281 -1.88 1.36 -9.55
N SER A 282 -1.30 1.45 -8.33
CA SER A 282 -1.56 2.53 -7.37
C SER A 282 -3.03 2.71 -6.92
N ILE A 283 -3.76 1.60 -6.71
CA ILE A 283 -5.16 1.63 -6.22
C ILE A 283 -5.23 1.96 -4.73
N GLU A 284 -6.11 2.89 -4.37
CA GLU A 284 -6.37 3.38 -3.02
C GLU A 284 -7.45 2.56 -2.31
N HIS A 285 -7.09 1.35 -1.86
CA HIS A 285 -8.01 0.41 -1.21
C HIS A 285 -8.54 0.91 0.15
N VAL A 286 -7.67 1.53 0.96
CA VAL A 286 -8.03 1.91 2.34
C VAL A 286 -9.04 3.05 2.37
N PRO A 287 -8.88 4.16 1.62
CA PRO A 287 -9.90 5.21 1.56
C PRO A 287 -11.28 4.69 1.16
N ALA A 288 -11.38 3.84 0.13
CA ALA A 288 -12.65 3.23 -0.27
C ALA A 288 -13.32 2.43 0.86
N ILE A 289 -12.54 1.63 1.61
CA ILE A 289 -13.08 0.87 2.76
C ILE A 289 -13.54 1.81 3.87
N VAL A 290 -12.78 2.87 4.17
CA VAL A 290 -13.15 3.80 5.24
C VAL A 290 -14.36 4.65 4.85
N ASP A 291 -14.51 5.04 3.58
CA ASP A 291 -15.69 5.77 3.11
C ASP A 291 -16.96 4.92 3.21
N LEU A 292 -16.87 3.61 2.97
CA LEU A 292 -17.98 2.68 3.24
C LEU A 292 -18.24 2.53 4.75
N ARG A 293 -17.19 2.44 5.60
CA ARG A 293 -17.38 2.40 7.06
C ARG A 293 -18.03 3.68 7.61
N ARG A 294 -17.67 4.84 7.06
CA ARG A 294 -18.25 6.13 7.44
C ARG A 294 -19.75 6.14 7.27
N SER A 295 -20.27 5.61 6.15
CA SER A 295 -21.73 5.55 5.94
C SER A 295 -22.40 4.58 6.90
N LEU A 296 -21.80 3.41 7.14
CA LEU A 296 -22.30 2.47 8.14
C LEU A 296 -22.40 3.13 9.53
N VAL A 297 -21.38 3.86 9.96
CA VAL A 297 -21.37 4.50 11.29
C VAL A 297 -22.31 5.69 11.37
N MET A 298 -22.21 6.63 10.43
CA MET A 298 -22.82 7.95 10.53
C MET A 298 -24.24 8.01 9.96
N MET A 299 -24.57 7.16 8.99
CA MET A 299 -25.89 7.14 8.34
C MET A 299 -26.76 6.00 8.86
N GLU A 300 -26.16 4.83 9.13
CA GLU A 300 -26.90 3.62 9.50
C GLU A 300 -26.79 3.28 10.99
N SER A 301 -25.95 3.99 11.77
CA SER A 301 -25.63 3.65 13.17
C SER A 301 -25.23 2.18 13.35
N ARG A 302 -24.48 1.65 12.37
CA ARG A 302 -24.12 0.24 12.24
C ARG A 302 -22.61 0.06 12.31
N PHE A 303 -22.11 -0.47 13.42
CA PHE A 303 -20.70 -0.76 13.65
C PHE A 303 -20.55 -1.86 14.71
N PRO A 304 -19.36 -2.47 14.87
CA PRO A 304 -19.14 -3.52 15.86
C PRO A 304 -19.46 -3.03 17.29
N GLU A 305 -20.21 -3.81 18.05
CA GLU A 305 -20.68 -3.45 19.40
C GLU A 305 -19.51 -3.15 20.35
N GLU A 306 -18.39 -3.84 20.18
CA GLU A 306 -17.17 -3.66 20.98
C GLU A 306 -16.59 -2.23 20.87
N ALA A 307 -16.81 -1.56 19.73
CA ALA A 307 -16.35 -0.20 19.51
C ALA A 307 -17.18 0.87 20.23
N GLN A 308 -18.41 0.54 20.65
CA GLN A 308 -19.34 1.49 21.27
C GLN A 308 -18.75 2.16 22.50
N LEU A 309 -18.15 1.37 23.40
CA LEU A 309 -17.56 1.90 24.64
C LEU A 309 -16.45 2.92 24.32
N THR A 310 -15.62 2.62 23.34
CA THR A 310 -14.53 3.51 22.93
C THR A 310 -15.06 4.83 22.36
N LEU A 311 -16.10 4.78 21.52
CA LEU A 311 -16.73 5.98 20.95
C LEU A 311 -17.37 6.84 22.04
N THR A 312 -18.12 6.23 22.96
CA THR A 312 -18.72 6.93 24.10
C THR A 312 -17.66 7.56 25.02
N ASN A 313 -16.55 6.87 25.27
CA ASN A 313 -15.45 7.40 26.07
C ASN A 313 -14.77 8.59 25.38
N LEU A 314 -14.59 8.53 24.06
CA LEU A 314 -14.05 9.63 23.27
C LEU A 314 -14.95 10.86 23.32
N GLU A 315 -16.27 10.68 23.21
CA GLU A 315 -17.24 11.76 23.27
C GLU A 315 -17.29 12.42 24.65
N THR A 316 -17.31 11.63 25.72
CA THR A 316 -17.56 12.12 27.08
C THR A 316 -16.29 12.53 27.83
N ALA A 317 -15.18 11.80 27.65
CA ALA A 317 -13.92 12.03 28.36
C ALA A 317 -12.80 12.56 27.44
N GLY A 318 -13.02 12.60 26.11
CA GLY A 318 -11.98 13.05 25.17
C GLY A 318 -10.84 12.05 25.00
N ASN A 319 -10.96 10.82 25.50
CA ASN A 319 -9.96 9.76 25.37
C ASN A 319 -10.63 8.37 25.34
N PRO A 320 -10.05 7.38 24.65
CA PRO A 320 -10.71 6.08 24.45
C PRO A 320 -10.75 5.20 25.71
N TRP A 321 -9.98 5.52 26.76
CA TRP A 321 -10.00 4.79 28.04
C TRP A 321 -11.09 5.27 29.01
N GLY A 322 -11.77 6.39 28.72
CA GLY A 322 -12.82 6.94 29.59
C GLY A 322 -12.30 7.47 30.93
N LEU A 323 -11.00 7.76 31.02
CA LEU A 323 -10.36 8.26 32.25
C LEU A 323 -10.39 9.79 32.29
N ASP A 324 -10.28 10.35 33.48
CA ASP A 324 -10.30 11.81 33.68
C ASP A 324 -9.03 12.48 33.11
N ASN A 325 -9.20 13.58 32.37
CA ASN A 325 -8.09 14.32 31.77
C ASN A 325 -7.21 15.00 32.83
N GLU A 326 -7.73 15.30 34.03
CA GLU A 326 -6.89 15.80 35.13
C GLU A 326 -5.79 14.80 35.54
N SER A 327 -6.04 13.50 35.37
CA SER A 327 -5.07 12.45 35.68
C SER A 327 -4.05 12.20 34.56
N ARG A 328 -4.12 12.95 33.44
CA ARG A 328 -3.35 12.67 32.23
C ARG A 328 -1.85 12.88 32.39
N ALA A 329 -1.43 13.74 33.31
CA ALA A 329 -0.02 13.97 33.64
C ALA A 329 0.51 13.02 34.74
N ASP A 330 -0.32 12.11 35.28
CA ASP A 330 0.05 11.26 36.42
C ASP A 330 1.27 10.36 36.18
N TRP A 331 1.52 10.00 34.92
CA TRP A 331 2.68 9.20 34.51
C TRP A 331 4.03 9.89 34.77
N ALA A 332 4.04 11.21 35.01
CA ALA A 332 5.23 12.05 35.13
C ALA A 332 5.40 12.72 36.50
N LYS A 333 4.57 12.40 37.50
CA LYS A 333 4.55 13.10 38.82
C LYS A 333 5.91 13.19 39.51
N ASP A 334 6.72 12.15 39.40
CA ASP A 334 8.07 12.04 39.99
C ASP A 334 9.19 12.49 39.05
N LEU A 335 8.86 12.85 37.81
CA LEU A 335 9.83 13.27 36.80
C LEU A 335 9.88 14.78 36.62
N GLU A 336 9.06 15.58 37.31
CA GLU A 336 9.01 17.05 37.18
C GLU A 336 8.95 17.49 35.71
N VAL A 337 8.05 16.90 34.93
CA VAL A 337 7.87 17.25 33.51
C VAL A 337 7.09 18.57 33.43
N PRO A 338 7.63 19.62 32.80
CA PRO A 338 6.96 20.92 32.72
C PRO A 338 5.71 20.86 31.84
N THR A 339 4.67 21.58 32.25
CA THR A 339 3.51 21.88 31.40
C THR A 339 3.73 23.17 30.61
N LEU A 340 2.79 23.54 29.74
CA LEU A 340 2.83 24.83 29.05
C LEU A 340 2.68 26.03 30.00
N ASP A 341 2.12 25.84 31.20
CA ASP A 341 2.11 26.88 32.23
C ASP A 341 3.53 27.12 32.80
N ASP A 342 4.31 26.04 32.94
CA ASP A 342 5.68 26.10 33.46
C ASP A 342 6.70 26.59 32.40
N GLU A 343 6.54 26.15 31.16
CA GLU A 343 7.37 26.54 30.00
C GLU A 343 6.46 26.97 28.83
N PRO A 344 6.05 28.25 28.79
CA PRO A 344 5.12 28.76 27.76
C PRO A 344 5.71 28.83 26.35
N ASN A 345 7.05 28.75 26.19
CA ASN A 345 7.71 28.82 24.89
C ASN A 345 8.71 27.66 24.72
N PRO A 346 8.23 26.40 24.70
CA PRO A 346 9.12 25.26 24.60
C PRO A 346 9.77 25.18 23.21
N GLU A 347 10.93 24.53 23.13
CA GLU A 347 11.55 24.13 21.85
C GLU A 347 10.66 23.12 21.12
N ILE A 348 10.07 22.18 21.87
CA ILE A 348 9.14 21.17 21.37
C ILE A 348 7.99 20.93 22.36
N LEU A 349 6.79 20.70 21.85
CA LEU A 349 5.71 20.09 22.63
C LEU A 349 5.85 18.57 22.55
N PHE A 350 5.90 17.89 23.70
CA PHE A 350 5.78 16.44 23.73
C PHE A 350 4.30 16.05 23.80
N TRP A 351 3.74 15.63 22.67
CA TRP A 351 2.40 15.07 22.58
C TRP A 351 2.41 13.62 23.08
N VAL A 352 1.88 13.43 24.29
CA VAL A 352 1.96 12.16 25.01
C VAL A 352 0.97 11.14 24.42
N GLY A 353 -0.17 11.62 23.94
CA GLY A 353 -1.29 10.82 23.47
C GLY A 353 -1.99 10.06 24.60
N CYS A 354 -3.10 9.41 24.25
CA CYS A 354 -3.92 8.67 25.21
C CYS A 354 -3.20 7.46 25.80
N ALA A 355 -2.59 6.62 24.95
CA ALA A 355 -1.88 5.43 25.41
C ALA A 355 -0.74 5.79 26.35
N GLY A 356 0.10 6.75 25.96
CA GLY A 356 1.23 7.20 26.79
C GLY A 356 0.82 7.80 28.13
N SER A 357 -0.40 8.32 28.25
CA SER A 357 -0.93 8.93 29.48
C SER A 357 -1.65 7.94 30.38
N PHE A 358 -2.35 6.95 29.81
CA PHE A 358 -3.30 6.11 30.54
C PHE A 358 -2.92 4.63 30.58
N ASP A 359 -2.34 4.08 29.52
CA ASP A 359 -2.04 2.67 29.40
C ASP A 359 -0.77 2.30 30.18
N ALA A 360 -0.88 1.31 31.08
CA ALA A 360 0.23 0.90 31.95
C ALA A 360 1.44 0.34 31.19
N ARG A 361 1.25 -0.25 30.00
CA ARG A 361 2.32 -0.78 29.15
C ARG A 361 2.98 0.33 28.33
N ALA A 362 2.28 1.42 28.02
CA ALA A 362 2.80 2.55 27.25
C ALA A 362 3.39 3.69 28.11
N LYS A 363 2.94 3.87 29.36
CA LYS A 363 3.51 4.85 30.31
C LYS A 363 5.04 4.78 30.44
N PRO A 364 5.69 3.59 30.51
CA PRO A 364 7.15 3.48 30.52
C PRO A 364 7.81 4.16 29.31
N THR A 365 7.20 4.09 28.13
CA THR A 365 7.69 4.75 26.92
C THR A 365 7.64 6.28 27.06
N SER A 366 6.54 6.85 27.56
CA SER A 366 6.44 8.29 27.82
C SER A 366 7.49 8.77 28.82
N ARG A 367 7.70 7.99 29.88
CA ARG A 367 8.75 8.25 30.89
C ARG A 367 10.14 8.22 30.28
N ALA A 368 10.43 7.22 29.43
CA ALA A 368 11.70 7.10 28.74
C ALA A 368 11.96 8.30 27.82
N VAL A 369 10.97 8.72 27.02
CA VAL A 369 11.09 9.93 26.19
C VAL A 369 11.37 11.16 27.03
N ALA A 370 10.62 11.39 28.12
CA ALA A 370 10.84 12.53 29.01
C ALA A 370 12.26 12.53 29.63
N LYS A 371 12.75 11.38 30.08
CA LYS A 371 14.12 11.23 30.60
C LYS A 371 15.16 11.58 29.52
N ILE A 372 14.98 11.09 28.30
CA ILE A 372 15.88 11.37 27.17
C ILE A 372 15.89 12.87 26.84
N LEU A 373 14.72 13.51 26.78
CA LEU A 373 14.60 14.95 26.53
C LEU A 373 15.31 15.78 27.60
N LYS A 374 15.16 15.41 28.88
CA LYS A 374 15.89 16.05 30.00
C LYS A 374 17.39 15.84 29.90
N ALA A 375 17.84 14.61 29.64
CA ALA A 375 19.27 14.29 29.50
C ALA A 375 19.92 15.05 28.33
N ALA A 376 19.18 15.25 27.23
CA ALA A 376 19.62 16.03 26.07
C ALA A 376 19.53 17.55 26.26
N GLY A 377 19.05 18.03 27.41
CA GLY A 377 18.84 19.45 27.69
C GLY A 377 17.84 20.11 26.74
N VAL A 378 16.83 19.37 26.27
CA VAL A 378 15.75 19.91 25.42
C VAL A 378 14.79 20.70 26.30
N ARG A 379 14.43 21.91 25.89
CA ARG A 379 13.34 22.65 26.56
C ARG A 379 12.01 22.17 25.99
N PHE A 380 11.30 21.32 26.70
CA PHE A 380 10.02 20.78 26.24
C PHE A 380 8.92 21.08 27.25
N ALA A 381 7.67 20.90 26.82
CA ALA A 381 6.50 20.92 27.68
C ALA A 381 5.50 19.84 27.26
N VAL A 382 4.55 19.52 28.13
CA VAL A 382 3.36 18.72 27.81
C VAL A 382 2.09 19.54 28.00
N LEU A 383 1.01 19.16 27.32
CA LEU A 383 -0.30 19.82 27.46
C LEU A 383 -1.02 19.46 28.79
N GLY A 384 -0.63 18.36 29.44
CA GLY A 384 -1.28 17.92 30.68
C GLY A 384 -2.78 17.66 30.47
N ALA A 385 -3.62 18.27 31.31
CA ALA A 385 -5.07 18.12 31.26
C ALA A 385 -5.72 18.74 30.00
N GLU A 386 -5.04 19.67 29.32
CA GLU A 386 -5.53 20.26 28.07
C GLU A 386 -5.42 19.30 26.86
N GLU A 387 -4.63 18.22 26.96
CA GLU A 387 -4.46 17.29 25.85
C GLU A 387 -5.68 16.37 25.69
N ARG A 388 -6.24 16.32 24.48
CA ARG A 388 -7.30 15.37 24.11
C ARG A 388 -6.79 14.28 23.17
N CYS A 389 -7.62 13.29 22.87
CA CYS A 389 -7.29 12.30 21.85
C CYS A 389 -7.06 13.00 20.50
N CYS A 390 -6.06 12.53 19.74
CA CYS A 390 -5.80 13.05 18.39
C CYS A 390 -6.96 12.80 17.40
N GLY A 391 -7.93 11.94 17.75
CA GLY A 391 -9.09 11.61 16.93
C GLY A 391 -8.93 10.36 16.04
N ASP A 392 -7.74 9.76 15.94
CA ASP A 392 -7.49 8.59 15.08
C ASP A 392 -8.51 7.45 15.27
N PRO A 393 -8.82 6.97 16.50
CA PRO A 393 -9.77 5.85 16.65
C PRO A 393 -11.16 6.16 16.05
N ALA A 394 -11.71 7.35 16.33
CA ALA A 394 -13.00 7.78 15.78
C ALA A 394 -12.94 7.81 14.25
N ARG A 395 -11.89 8.42 13.68
CA ARG A 395 -11.73 8.54 12.24
C ARG A 395 -11.60 7.20 11.52
N ARG A 396 -10.83 6.25 12.07
CA ARG A 396 -10.63 4.92 11.48
C ARG A 396 -11.84 4.00 11.61
N ILE A 397 -12.64 4.20 12.66
CA ILE A 397 -13.92 3.51 12.83
C ILE A 397 -14.94 4.05 11.81
N GLY A 398 -14.86 5.33 11.44
CA GLY A 398 -15.76 5.98 10.50
C GLY A 398 -16.64 7.05 11.14
N HIS A 399 -16.43 7.37 12.41
CA HIS A 399 -17.17 8.42 13.11
C HIS A 399 -16.55 9.80 12.85
N GLU A 400 -16.74 10.32 11.62
CA GLU A 400 -16.07 11.54 11.15
C GLU A 400 -16.45 12.78 11.99
N TYR A 401 -17.69 12.88 12.48
CA TYR A 401 -18.14 14.01 13.29
C TYR A 401 -17.37 14.11 14.63
N LEU A 402 -17.24 12.99 15.33
CA LEU A 402 -16.46 12.92 16.56
C LEU A 402 -14.97 13.16 16.31
N TYR A 403 -14.44 12.71 15.16
CA TYR A 403 -13.07 13.05 14.76
C TYR A 403 -12.88 14.57 14.65
N ASN A 404 -13.78 15.28 13.96
CA ASN A 404 -13.64 16.73 13.78
C ASN A 404 -13.73 17.47 15.11
N ILE A 405 -14.70 17.15 15.97
CA ILE A 405 -14.78 17.77 17.31
C ILE A 405 -13.46 17.62 18.07
N LEU A 406 -12.90 16.41 18.11
CA LEU A 406 -11.66 16.15 18.84
C LEU A 406 -10.46 16.87 18.21
N ALA A 407 -10.36 16.84 16.88
CA ALA A 407 -9.24 17.39 16.13
C ALA A 407 -9.28 18.93 16.11
N GLU A 408 -10.44 19.54 15.89
CA GLU A 408 -10.63 21.00 15.93
C GLU A 408 -10.30 21.55 17.32
N CYS A 409 -10.83 20.96 18.40
CA CYS A 409 -10.45 21.34 19.76
C CYS A 409 -8.93 21.25 19.98
N ALA A 410 -8.28 20.18 19.51
CA ALA A 410 -6.83 20.03 19.64
C ALA A 410 -6.07 21.08 18.82
N VAL A 411 -6.52 21.39 17.60
CA VAL A 411 -5.94 22.42 16.74
C VAL A 411 -6.09 23.80 17.36
N GLU A 412 -7.26 24.13 17.90
CA GLU A 412 -7.50 25.39 18.60
C GLU A 412 -6.56 25.56 19.79
N THR A 413 -6.40 24.54 20.64
CA THR A 413 -5.46 24.56 21.77
C THR A 413 -4.02 24.75 21.29
N LEU A 414 -3.56 23.95 20.32
CA LEU A 414 -2.19 24.01 19.82
C LEU A 414 -1.87 25.36 19.15
N ASN A 415 -2.80 25.90 18.36
CA ASN A 415 -2.68 27.21 17.73
C ASN A 415 -2.72 28.34 18.77
N GLY A 416 -3.59 28.24 19.78
CA GLY A 416 -3.70 29.20 20.88
C GLY A 416 -2.41 29.34 21.67
N HIS A 417 -1.70 28.23 21.90
CA HIS A 417 -0.37 28.20 22.53
C HIS A 417 0.79 28.50 21.56
N GLY A 418 0.52 28.74 20.27
CA GLY A 418 1.56 29.07 19.29
C GLY A 418 2.57 27.93 19.05
N ILE A 419 2.16 26.68 19.24
CA ILE A 419 3.02 25.50 19.10
C ILE A 419 3.46 25.33 17.64
N LYS A 420 4.76 25.12 17.43
CA LYS A 420 5.35 24.95 16.08
C LYS A 420 5.85 23.55 15.82
N LYS A 421 6.48 22.93 16.83
CA LYS A 421 7.12 21.63 16.73
C LYS A 421 6.57 20.67 17.78
N ILE A 422 6.13 19.51 17.32
CA ILE A 422 5.50 18.48 18.15
C ILE A 422 6.31 17.19 18.01
N VAL A 423 6.70 16.59 19.14
CA VAL A 423 7.27 15.25 19.19
C VAL A 423 6.22 14.30 19.77
N THR A 424 6.01 13.14 19.18
CA THR A 424 5.09 12.13 19.72
C THR A 424 5.63 10.72 19.62
N SER A 425 5.28 9.87 20.59
CA SER A 425 5.71 8.47 20.61
C SER A 425 4.80 7.51 19.84
N CYS A 426 3.61 7.98 19.46
CA CYS A 426 2.60 7.16 18.81
C CYS A 426 2.55 7.44 17.30
N PRO A 427 2.82 6.46 16.43
CA PRO A 427 2.68 6.62 14.98
C PRO A 427 1.28 7.00 14.50
N HIS A 428 0.23 6.67 15.24
CA HIS A 428 -1.14 7.09 14.92
C HIS A 428 -1.32 8.59 15.17
N CYS A 429 -0.87 9.08 16.34
CA CYS A 429 -0.86 10.52 16.62
C CYS A 429 0.04 11.25 15.62
N PHE A 430 1.23 10.72 15.32
CA PHE A 430 2.14 11.28 14.33
C PHE A 430 1.46 11.44 12.96
N HIS A 431 0.83 10.39 12.45
CA HIS A 431 0.14 10.44 11.16
C HIS A 431 -1.02 11.43 11.16
N THR A 432 -1.87 11.43 12.18
CA THR A 432 -3.04 12.32 12.25
C THR A 432 -2.63 13.79 12.43
N LEU A 433 -1.68 14.08 13.33
CA LEU A 433 -1.19 15.45 13.54
C LEU A 433 -0.46 16.00 12.30
N LEU A 434 0.34 15.18 11.62
CA LEU A 434 1.14 15.63 10.48
C LEU A 434 0.29 15.80 9.22
N ASN A 435 -0.58 14.82 8.93
CA ASN A 435 -1.17 14.67 7.60
C ASN A 435 -2.66 15.03 7.55
N GLU A 436 -3.36 14.93 8.68
CA GLU A 436 -4.81 15.10 8.73
C GLU A 436 -5.22 16.44 9.36
N TYR A 437 -4.50 16.93 10.37
CA TYR A 437 -4.76 18.26 10.98
C TYR A 437 -4.58 19.45 10.02
N PRO A 438 -3.75 19.40 8.96
CA PRO A 438 -3.72 20.44 7.95
C PRO A 438 -5.08 20.71 7.27
N GLN A 439 -5.97 19.71 7.24
CA GLN A 439 -7.34 19.86 6.70
C GLN A 439 -8.20 20.80 7.57
N LEU A 440 -7.79 21.02 8.82
CA LEU A 440 -8.49 21.81 9.85
C LEU A 440 -7.68 23.07 10.25
N GLY A 441 -6.67 23.43 9.46
CA GLY A 441 -5.81 24.60 9.74
C GLY A 441 -4.73 24.37 10.80
N GLY A 442 -4.49 23.12 11.24
CA GLY A 442 -3.40 22.76 12.13
C GLY A 442 -2.14 22.41 11.35
N HIS A 443 -1.16 23.34 11.29
CA HIS A 443 0.09 23.14 10.55
C HIS A 443 1.29 23.14 11.51
N TYR A 444 1.87 21.96 11.74
CA TYR A 444 2.95 21.77 12.70
C TYR A 444 4.10 20.98 12.08
N GLU A 445 5.33 21.23 12.55
CA GLU A 445 6.44 20.30 12.37
C GLU A 445 6.26 19.14 13.35
N VAL A 446 5.71 18.03 12.87
CA VAL A 446 5.52 16.83 13.71
C VAL A 446 6.66 15.86 13.45
N VAL A 447 7.29 15.36 14.51
CA VAL A 447 8.40 14.40 14.45
C VAL A 447 8.07 13.21 15.35
N HIS A 448 8.31 11.99 14.86
CA HIS A 448 8.18 10.80 15.70
C HIS A 448 9.37 10.71 16.66
N HIS A 449 9.15 10.18 17.88
CA HIS A 449 10.20 10.15 18.90
C HIS A 449 11.45 9.40 18.46
N ALA A 450 11.33 8.37 17.61
CA ALA A 450 12.48 7.62 17.13
C ALA A 450 13.41 8.49 16.26
N ASP A 451 12.83 9.28 15.34
CA ASP A 451 13.58 10.24 14.52
C ASP A 451 14.20 11.33 15.38
N TYR A 452 13.42 11.88 16.32
CA TYR A 452 13.90 12.96 17.17
C TYR A 452 15.05 12.52 18.07
N ILE A 453 14.98 11.33 18.67
CA ILE A 453 16.09 10.77 19.46
C ILE A 453 17.31 10.54 18.56
N ALA A 454 17.13 10.00 17.35
CA ALA A 454 18.25 9.80 16.41
C ALA A 454 18.91 11.13 16.04
N GLN A 455 18.12 12.20 15.86
CA GLN A 455 18.62 13.56 15.66
C GLN A 455 19.45 14.03 16.86
N LEU A 456 18.94 13.89 18.09
CA LEU A 456 19.67 14.30 19.31
C LEU A 456 21.01 13.56 19.48
N ILE A 457 21.06 12.28 19.07
CA ILE A 457 22.31 11.50 19.05
C ILE A 457 23.28 12.08 18.02
N ALA A 458 22.82 12.36 16.81
CA ALA A 458 23.64 12.91 15.73
C ALA A 458 24.19 14.31 16.07
N GLU A 459 23.42 15.11 16.82
CA GLU A 459 23.83 16.42 17.34
C GLU A 459 24.80 16.33 18.53
N GLY A 460 25.07 15.13 19.05
CA GLY A 460 25.95 14.92 20.21
C GLY A 460 25.32 15.33 21.54
N ARG A 461 23.99 15.53 21.60
CA ARG A 461 23.25 15.90 22.82
C ARG A 461 23.02 14.72 23.76
N LEU A 462 23.20 13.49 23.27
CA LEU A 462 23.12 12.25 24.06
C LEU A 462 24.49 11.53 24.07
N PRO A 463 25.50 12.08 24.77
CA PRO A 463 26.82 11.45 24.85
C PRO A 463 26.75 10.17 25.69
N GLY A 464 27.44 9.11 25.28
CA GLY A 464 27.56 7.87 26.06
C GLY A 464 26.78 6.66 25.54
N LEU A 465 26.06 6.80 24.42
CA LEU A 465 25.51 5.67 23.65
C LEU A 465 26.63 5.04 22.81
N VAL A 466 27.66 4.47 23.44
CA VAL A 466 28.72 3.72 22.76
C VAL A 466 28.51 2.23 23.06
N GLY A 467 28.27 1.47 21.99
CA GLY A 467 27.78 0.10 22.05
C GLY A 467 28.62 -0.85 22.89
N GLY A 468 27.91 -1.72 23.62
CA GLY A 468 28.49 -2.81 24.41
C GLY A 468 27.48 -3.91 24.78
N GLY A 469 26.31 -3.94 24.13
CA GLY A 469 25.35 -5.03 24.27
C GLY A 469 25.61 -6.15 23.26
N SER A 470 25.16 -7.36 23.58
CA SER A 470 25.07 -8.47 22.63
C SER A 470 23.63 -8.95 22.43
N VAL A 471 22.66 -8.28 23.07
CA VAL A 471 21.26 -8.71 23.10
C VAL A 471 20.69 -8.70 21.69
N ALA A 472 20.28 -9.87 21.21
CA ALA A 472 19.61 -10.02 19.93
C ALA A 472 18.24 -9.36 20.00
N THR A 473 18.02 -8.30 19.22
CA THR A 473 16.79 -7.52 19.24
C THR A 473 16.16 -7.54 17.86
N VAL A 474 14.94 -8.04 17.75
CA VAL A 474 14.16 -7.98 16.52
C VAL A 474 13.29 -6.72 16.50
N TYR A 475 13.24 -6.00 15.38
CA TYR A 475 12.42 -4.79 15.27
C TYR A 475 11.12 -5.05 14.50
N HIS A 476 10.01 -4.48 14.97
CA HIS A 476 8.73 -4.47 14.25
C HIS A 476 8.43 -3.08 13.67
N ASP A 477 8.35 -3.01 12.34
CA ASP A 477 7.93 -1.79 11.64
C ASP A 477 6.42 -1.54 11.81
N SER A 478 6.08 -0.43 12.47
CA SER A 478 4.71 0.09 12.54
C SER A 478 4.23 0.54 11.16
N CYS A 479 2.94 0.28 10.86
CA CYS A 479 2.34 0.63 9.59
C CYS A 479 2.33 2.15 9.38
N TYR A 480 1.83 2.92 10.36
CA TYR A 480 1.75 4.38 10.24
C TYR A 480 3.12 5.05 10.26
N LEU A 481 4.14 4.47 10.91
CA LEU A 481 5.49 5.04 10.89
C LEU A 481 6.18 4.76 9.54
N GLY A 482 6.19 3.49 9.12
CA GLY A 482 6.85 3.05 7.91
C GLY A 482 6.02 3.27 6.64
N ARG A 483 4.95 2.50 6.45
CA ARG A 483 4.20 2.47 5.18
C ARG A 483 3.53 3.80 4.81
N TYR A 484 3.11 4.58 5.80
CA TYR A 484 2.41 5.85 5.58
C TYR A 484 3.36 7.06 5.54
N ASN A 485 4.41 7.06 6.38
CA ASN A 485 5.28 8.22 6.57
C ASN A 485 6.76 7.97 6.21
N ASN A 486 7.10 6.79 5.68
CA ASN A 486 8.43 6.40 5.20
C ASN A 486 9.57 6.45 6.24
N VAL A 487 9.25 6.30 7.52
CA VAL A 487 10.25 6.22 8.59
C VAL A 487 10.56 4.76 8.89
N TYR A 488 11.74 4.30 8.44
CA TYR A 488 12.21 2.92 8.64
C TYR A 488 13.56 2.84 9.36
N ASP A 489 14.47 3.78 9.10
CA ASP A 489 15.86 3.65 9.53
C ASP A 489 16.08 4.14 10.96
N ALA A 490 15.44 5.23 11.39
CA ALA A 490 15.67 5.80 12.72
C ALA A 490 15.45 4.80 13.86
N PRO A 491 14.35 4.01 13.92
CA PRO A 491 14.17 3.01 14.97
C PRO A 491 15.28 1.94 14.99
N ARG A 492 15.75 1.51 13.81
CA ARG A 492 16.85 0.54 13.67
C ARG A 492 18.17 1.12 14.16
N ASN A 493 18.45 2.37 13.78
CA ASN A 493 19.63 3.10 14.22
C ASN A 493 19.65 3.25 15.74
N LEU A 494 18.49 3.48 16.39
CA LEU A 494 18.41 3.52 17.86
C LEU A 494 18.73 2.16 18.49
N VAL A 495 18.17 1.06 17.96
CA VAL A 495 18.48 -0.31 18.42
C VAL A 495 20.00 -0.59 18.33
N GLN A 496 20.64 -0.16 17.24
CA GLN A 496 22.09 -0.32 17.08
C GLN A 496 22.89 0.63 17.97
N ALA A 497 22.45 1.87 18.18
CA ALA A 497 23.12 2.88 18.99
C ALA A 497 23.23 2.46 20.47
N VAL A 498 22.23 1.74 21.00
CA VAL A 498 22.28 1.16 22.35
C VAL A 498 23.15 -0.11 22.43
N GLY A 499 23.80 -0.47 21.32
CA GLY A 499 24.67 -1.63 21.19
C GLY A 499 23.90 -2.95 21.13
N ALA A 500 22.63 -2.99 20.72
CA ALA A 500 21.94 -4.26 20.52
C ALA A 500 22.24 -4.84 19.12
N ARG A 501 22.20 -6.17 19.00
CA ARG A 501 22.33 -6.85 17.70
C ARG A 501 20.98 -6.89 17.01
N LEU A 502 20.79 -6.01 16.03
CA LEU A 502 19.57 -5.98 15.23
C LEU A 502 19.39 -7.29 14.43
N VAL A 503 18.22 -7.89 14.56
CA VAL A 503 17.74 -9.03 13.78
C VAL A 503 16.46 -8.59 13.06
N GLU A 504 16.22 -9.07 11.85
CA GLU A 504 15.03 -8.72 11.07
C GLU A 504 14.15 -9.95 10.88
N MET A 505 12.83 -9.73 10.89
CA MET A 505 11.86 -10.73 10.43
C MET A 505 11.92 -10.87 8.90
N GLN A 506 11.44 -11.99 8.36
CA GLN A 506 11.39 -12.19 6.91
C GLN A 506 10.59 -11.07 6.21
N ARG A 507 9.46 -10.67 6.81
CA ARG A 507 8.64 -9.52 6.41
C ARG A 507 9.00 -8.31 7.26
N HIS A 508 9.84 -7.41 6.75
CA HIS A 508 10.27 -6.18 7.43
C HIS A 508 10.26 -4.99 6.45
N GLY A 509 10.51 -3.79 6.97
CA GLY A 509 10.51 -2.54 6.20
C GLY A 509 9.16 -2.28 5.53
N SER A 510 9.18 -1.92 4.25
CA SER A 510 7.95 -1.69 3.46
C SER A 510 7.04 -2.92 3.36
N ASN A 511 7.59 -4.12 3.57
CA ASN A 511 6.89 -5.41 3.45
C ASN A 511 6.46 -5.96 4.82
N SER A 512 6.59 -5.17 5.90
CA SER A 512 6.24 -5.59 7.26
C SER A 512 4.78 -5.99 7.39
N PHE A 513 4.53 -7.08 8.14
CA PHE A 513 3.19 -7.58 8.43
C PHE A 513 2.58 -6.82 9.63
N CYS A 514 1.27 -6.54 9.57
CA CYS A 514 0.59 -5.69 10.55
C CYS A 514 0.55 -6.34 11.95
N CYS A 515 0.57 -5.54 13.02
CA CYS A 515 0.34 -6.02 14.38
C CYS A 515 -1.13 -6.31 14.70
N GLY A 516 -2.08 -5.80 13.91
CA GLY A 516 -3.53 -6.05 14.08
C GLY A 516 -4.34 -4.89 14.68
N ALA A 517 -3.72 -3.90 15.34
CA ALA A 517 -4.46 -2.86 16.08
C ALA A 517 -5.08 -1.71 15.24
N GLY A 518 -4.60 -1.48 14.01
CA GLY A 518 -5.06 -0.35 13.20
C GLY A 518 -6.53 -0.47 12.77
N GLY A 519 -7.10 0.57 12.17
CA GLY A 519 -8.47 0.51 11.65
C GLY A 519 -9.55 0.43 12.71
N GLY A 520 -9.27 0.82 13.97
CA GLY A 520 -10.17 0.67 15.11
C GLY A 520 -10.09 -0.70 15.82
N ARG A 521 -9.29 -1.63 15.30
CA ARG A 521 -9.20 -3.02 15.79
C ARG A 521 -8.56 -3.18 17.16
N MET A 522 -7.82 -2.19 17.65
CA MET A 522 -7.36 -2.13 19.05
C MET A 522 -8.53 -2.24 20.05
N TRP A 523 -9.72 -1.81 19.64
CA TRP A 523 -10.92 -1.68 20.47
C TRP A 523 -12.00 -2.73 20.15
N MET A 524 -11.67 -3.70 19.30
CA MET A 524 -12.61 -4.70 18.82
C MET A 524 -11.99 -6.08 18.95
N GLU A 525 -12.76 -7.03 19.41
CA GLU A 525 -12.29 -8.41 19.48
C GLU A 525 -12.10 -9.04 18.09
N GLU A 526 -11.21 -10.02 18.02
CA GLU A 526 -10.94 -10.79 16.81
C GLU A 526 -11.69 -12.10 16.81
N THR A 527 -12.94 -12.05 16.34
CA THR A 527 -13.86 -13.20 16.31
C THR A 527 -13.87 -13.94 14.98
N LEU A 528 -13.29 -13.34 13.93
CA LEU A 528 -13.28 -13.87 12.57
C LEU A 528 -11.88 -14.35 12.15
N GLY A 529 -11.88 -15.40 11.32
CA GLY A 529 -10.68 -16.01 10.75
C GLY A 529 -10.15 -17.19 11.56
N ASP A 530 -9.05 -17.77 11.07
CA ASP A 530 -8.42 -18.96 11.66
C ASP A 530 -7.49 -18.61 12.83
N ARG A 531 -6.97 -17.37 12.82
CA ARG A 531 -6.01 -16.87 13.80
C ARG A 531 -6.10 -15.36 13.91
N SER A 532 -5.63 -14.81 15.04
CA SER A 532 -5.48 -13.38 15.16
C SER A 532 -4.21 -12.84 14.48
N VAL A 533 -4.29 -11.62 13.93
CA VAL A 533 -3.18 -10.96 13.21
C VAL A 533 -1.95 -10.75 14.10
N ASN A 534 -2.18 -10.41 15.37
CA ASN A 534 -1.08 -10.19 16.32
C ASN A 534 -0.33 -11.48 16.67
N VAL A 535 -1.02 -12.61 16.79
CA VAL A 535 -0.40 -13.91 17.09
C VAL A 535 0.42 -14.40 15.90
N GLU A 536 -0.10 -14.22 14.68
CA GLU A 536 0.65 -14.50 13.44
C GLU A 536 1.94 -13.66 13.36
N ARG A 537 1.85 -12.34 13.61
CA ARG A 537 3.04 -11.47 13.59
C ARG A 537 4.04 -11.80 14.70
N SER A 538 3.53 -12.12 15.89
CA SER A 538 4.39 -12.44 17.04
C SER A 538 5.15 -13.74 16.81
N GLU A 539 4.56 -14.71 16.11
CA GLU A 539 5.27 -15.92 15.70
C GLU A 539 6.48 -15.61 14.83
N GLU A 540 6.34 -14.73 13.83
CA GLU A 540 7.48 -14.32 12.99
C GLU A 540 8.60 -13.70 13.82
N ALA A 541 8.25 -12.88 14.81
CA ALA A 541 9.23 -12.27 15.71
C ALA A 541 9.93 -13.34 16.56
N ILE A 542 9.18 -14.29 17.12
CA ILE A 542 9.72 -15.41 17.92
C ILE A 542 10.65 -16.30 17.08
N GLN A 543 10.29 -16.60 15.84
CA GLN A 543 11.06 -17.46 14.93
C GLN A 543 12.43 -16.87 14.56
N THR A 544 12.64 -15.56 14.74
CA THR A 544 13.96 -14.94 14.53
C THR A 544 15.01 -15.38 15.56
N GLY A 545 14.58 -15.94 16.70
CA GLY A 545 15.46 -16.29 17.81
C GLY A 545 16.03 -15.10 18.58
N ALA A 546 15.42 -13.91 18.43
CA ALA A 546 15.76 -12.72 19.22
C ALA A 546 15.42 -12.90 20.71
N GLU A 547 16.16 -12.20 21.56
CA GLU A 547 15.99 -12.18 23.01
C GLU A 547 14.97 -11.13 23.47
N GLN A 548 14.66 -10.17 22.60
CA GLN A 548 13.61 -9.16 22.81
C GLN A 548 13.09 -8.60 21.49
N ILE A 549 11.89 -8.02 21.53
CA ILE A 549 11.22 -7.37 20.40
C ILE A 549 11.18 -5.86 20.65
N ALA A 550 11.81 -5.09 19.77
CA ALA A 550 11.73 -3.64 19.75
C ALA A 550 10.54 -3.15 18.91
N VAL A 551 9.84 -2.14 19.43
CA VAL A 551 8.74 -1.44 18.74
C VAL A 551 8.93 0.07 18.83
N ALA A 552 8.16 0.81 18.03
CA ALA A 552 8.12 2.27 18.04
C ALA A 552 6.68 2.80 18.06
N CYS A 553 5.75 2.00 18.61
CA CYS A 553 4.33 2.28 18.63
C CYS A 553 3.67 1.64 19.85
N PRO A 554 2.89 2.38 20.66
CA PRO A 554 2.25 1.83 21.85
C PRO A 554 1.23 0.72 21.51
N PHE A 555 0.46 0.87 20.43
CA PHE A 555 -0.46 -0.19 20.00
C PHE A 555 0.29 -1.45 19.55
N CYS A 556 1.38 -1.31 18.80
CA CYS A 556 2.19 -2.46 18.41
C CYS A 556 2.82 -3.15 19.63
N LYS A 557 3.21 -2.37 20.66
CA LYS A 557 3.71 -2.90 21.94
C LYS A 557 2.67 -3.81 22.59
N THR A 558 1.43 -3.33 22.73
CA THR A 558 0.33 -4.11 23.31
C THR A 558 0.04 -5.36 22.48
N MET A 559 -0.20 -5.21 21.17
CA MET A 559 -0.59 -6.33 20.32
C MET A 559 0.48 -7.44 20.27
N LEU A 560 1.76 -7.07 20.16
CA LEU A 560 2.84 -8.06 20.13
C LEU A 560 3.07 -8.67 21.51
N ALA A 561 2.92 -7.91 22.59
CA ALA A 561 3.00 -8.48 23.94
C ALA A 561 1.92 -9.55 24.16
N ASP A 562 0.67 -9.27 23.75
CA ASP A 562 -0.42 -10.24 23.84
C ASP A 562 -0.19 -11.44 22.93
N GLY A 563 0.28 -11.23 21.70
CA GLY A 563 0.60 -12.33 20.79
C GLY A 563 1.76 -13.21 21.28
N VAL A 564 2.79 -12.63 21.89
CA VAL A 564 3.90 -13.36 22.53
C VAL A 564 3.40 -14.17 23.74
N GLN A 565 2.49 -13.61 24.52
CA GLN A 565 1.87 -14.29 25.66
C GLN A 565 1.04 -15.50 25.21
N GLU A 566 0.27 -15.38 24.12
CA GLU A 566 -0.51 -16.47 23.53
C GLU A 566 0.38 -17.63 23.06
N HIS A 567 1.60 -17.34 22.60
CA HIS A 567 2.63 -18.34 22.27
C HIS A 567 3.36 -18.93 23.48
N GLY A 568 3.00 -18.53 24.70
CA GLY A 568 3.63 -19.01 25.94
C GLY A 568 5.06 -18.51 26.16
N ARG A 569 5.49 -17.45 25.46
CA ARG A 569 6.86 -16.89 25.53
C ARG A 569 6.93 -15.66 26.43
N GLN A 570 6.47 -15.79 27.68
CA GLN A 570 6.49 -14.70 28.68
C GLN A 570 7.90 -14.18 29.02
N ASP A 571 8.93 -14.95 28.67
CA ASP A 571 10.33 -14.55 28.76
C ASP A 571 10.73 -13.48 27.74
N LEU A 572 10.03 -13.40 26.60
CA LEU A 572 10.34 -12.50 25.50
C LEU A 572 9.71 -11.12 25.74
N LYS A 573 10.56 -10.12 26.01
CA LYS A 573 10.11 -8.76 26.29
C LYS A 573 9.78 -8.00 25.01
N VAL A 574 8.67 -7.25 25.02
CA VAL A 574 8.34 -6.26 23.98
C VAL A 574 8.57 -4.87 24.55
N ILE A 575 9.51 -4.14 23.97
CA ILE A 575 10.06 -2.90 24.52
C ILE A 575 10.11 -1.80 23.45
N ASP A 576 9.79 -0.56 23.81
CA ASP A 576 9.92 0.56 22.86
C ASP A 576 11.39 0.97 22.68
N VAL A 577 11.76 1.44 21.49
CA VAL A 577 13.10 1.96 21.21
C VAL A 577 13.53 3.10 22.14
N ALA A 578 12.60 3.91 22.65
CA ALA A 578 12.90 4.93 23.66
C ALA A 578 13.33 4.32 24.98
N GLU A 579 12.67 3.25 25.42
CA GLU A 579 13.01 2.55 26.67
C GLU A 579 14.42 1.96 26.57
N LEU A 580 14.77 1.36 25.42
CA LEU A 580 16.13 0.87 25.17
C LEU A 580 17.19 1.97 25.28
N VAL A 581 16.91 3.16 24.75
CA VAL A 581 17.83 4.30 24.83
C VAL A 581 17.92 4.81 26.26
N ALA A 582 16.80 4.97 26.95
CA ALA A 582 16.77 5.44 28.34
C ALA A 582 17.50 4.50 29.30
N GLU A 583 17.38 3.17 29.13
CA GLU A 583 18.11 2.18 29.93
C GLU A 583 19.64 2.34 29.83
N ARG A 584 20.15 2.93 28.74
CA ARG A 584 21.59 3.20 28.56
C ARG A 584 22.05 4.53 29.14
N LEU A 585 21.16 5.50 29.30
CA LEU A 585 21.51 6.80 29.87
C LEU A 585 21.69 6.73 31.40
N GLY A 586 21.17 5.68 32.06
CA GLY A 586 21.12 5.59 33.52
C GLY A 586 19.97 6.43 34.10
N ASP A 587 19.83 6.42 35.42
CA ASP A 587 18.85 7.26 36.14
C ASP A 587 19.33 8.70 36.30
#